data_AF-A0A942P5A9-F1
#
_entry.id   AF-A0A942P5A9-F1
#
_cell.length_a   1.000
_cell.length_b   1.000
_cell.length_c   1.000
_cell.angle_alpha   90.00
_cell.angle_beta   90.00
_cell.angle_gamma   90.00
#
_symmetry.space_group_name_H-M   'P 1'
#
loop_
_entity.id
_entity.type
_entity.pdbx_description
1 polymer ?
#
loop_
_entity_poly.entity_id
_entity_poly.type
_entity_poly.pdbx_seq_one_letter_code
_entity_poly.pdbx_strand_id
1 'polypeptide(L)'
;SASVAPFLSNLGMITGAVYANVLGDSKSELVIVGEWMYPHVYQYNGKQFQEQKSGLEDQYGWWQTVVADDLDKDGDLDLVLGNIGENFYLKATKEAPVKLFIKDFDKNGTLDKIFSHTLNGKDMPVFLKKDITEQLPYLKKENLKHQDFANKTIQQLFPNQLADAQLLQVTNAASVLAINNQKQSFSIQALPYQLQLSSVNAIAIDDFNGDGNKDIVTAGNFVDLLPQFCSIDGSYGNLLLGRGKNQFVVSTPQVSGISINGQIRQILPITIQQKNGYLFLQNNQVPLYFTKTIAGKK
;
A
#
# COMPACT_ATOMS: atom_id res chain seq x y z
N SER A 1 14.02 2.80 23.01
CA SER A 1 12.98 2.86 21.98
C SER A 1 11.58 2.63 22.56
N ALA A 2 11.36 1.61 23.40
CA ALA A 2 10.03 1.24 23.93
C ALA A 2 9.27 2.33 24.72
N SER A 3 9.97 3.25 25.40
CA SER A 3 9.32 4.34 26.14
C SER A 3 8.91 5.54 25.28
N VAL A 4 9.53 5.72 24.12
CA VAL A 4 9.32 6.88 23.23
C VAL A 4 8.30 6.56 22.13
N ALA A 5 8.32 5.32 21.63
CA ALA A 5 7.42 4.84 20.58
C ALA A 5 6.88 3.44 20.92
N PRO A 6 6.08 3.28 22.00
CA PRO A 6 5.56 1.97 22.41
C PRO A 6 4.65 1.33 21.35
N PHE A 7 3.97 2.15 20.54
CA PHE A 7 3.05 1.72 19.49
C PHE A 7 3.71 0.80 18.45
N LEU A 8 5.03 0.95 18.20
CA LEU A 8 5.77 0.13 17.23
C LEU A 8 5.71 -1.37 17.55
N SER A 9 5.51 -1.76 18.81
CA SER A 9 5.43 -3.17 19.20
C SER A 9 4.14 -3.85 18.70
N ASN A 10 3.10 -3.06 18.38
CA ASN A 10 1.78 -3.56 18.01
C ASN A 10 1.31 -3.06 16.63
N LEU A 11 2.11 -2.25 15.93
CA LEU A 11 1.68 -1.58 14.70
C LEU A 11 1.49 -2.53 13.51
N GLY A 12 2.11 -3.72 13.53
CA GLY A 12 2.00 -4.71 12.47
C GLY A 12 3.15 -4.64 11.46
N MET A 13 2.87 -4.99 10.20
CA MET A 13 3.88 -5.11 9.14
C MET A 13 4.09 -3.76 8.44
N ILE A 14 5.06 -3.01 8.93
CA ILE A 14 5.46 -1.71 8.37
C ILE A 14 6.19 -1.90 7.06
N THR A 15 5.79 -1.16 6.02
CA THR A 15 6.42 -1.19 4.68
C THR A 15 7.06 0.15 4.32
N GLY A 16 6.60 1.26 4.90
CA GLY A 16 7.14 2.59 4.64
C GLY A 16 6.94 3.56 5.80
N ALA A 17 7.81 4.55 5.88
CA ALA A 17 7.68 5.66 6.81
C ALA A 17 8.34 6.93 6.25
N VAL A 18 7.78 8.08 6.59
CA VAL A 18 8.35 9.40 6.27
C VAL A 18 8.21 10.31 7.49
N TYR A 19 9.23 11.14 7.74
CA TYR A 19 9.20 12.15 8.80
C TYR A 19 9.10 13.53 8.15
N ALA A 20 7.93 14.15 8.23
CA ALA A 20 7.59 15.34 7.46
C ALA A 20 6.56 16.20 8.20
N ASN A 21 6.57 17.52 7.98
CA ASN A 21 5.55 18.43 8.52
C ASN A 21 4.27 18.32 7.69
N VAL A 22 3.37 17.44 8.11
CA VAL A 22 2.16 17.09 7.36
C VAL A 22 0.90 17.64 8.04
N LEU A 23 1.04 18.13 9.28
CA LEU A 23 -0.06 18.77 10.01
C LEU A 23 -0.06 20.30 9.91
N GLY A 24 0.95 20.89 9.24
CA GLY A 24 1.06 22.32 9.00
C GLY A 24 1.39 23.13 10.25
N ASP A 25 1.97 22.48 11.27
CA ASP A 25 2.48 23.18 12.45
C ASP A 25 4.00 23.41 12.36
N SER A 26 4.70 23.61 13.49
CA SER A 26 6.16 23.86 13.47
C SER A 26 6.99 22.59 13.64
N LYS A 27 6.33 21.43 13.75
CA LYS A 27 6.92 20.13 14.02
C LYS A 27 6.70 19.23 12.82
N SER A 28 7.49 18.17 12.77
CA SER A 28 7.31 17.10 11.80
C SER A 28 6.67 15.91 12.50
N GLU A 29 5.84 15.21 11.75
CA GLU A 29 5.19 13.99 12.17
C GLU A 29 5.87 12.79 11.51
N LEU A 30 5.86 11.68 12.22
CA LEU A 30 6.21 10.38 11.70
C LEU A 30 4.96 9.75 11.09
N VAL A 31 4.90 9.71 9.76
CA VAL A 31 3.87 9.00 9.01
C VAL A 31 4.37 7.58 8.77
N ILE A 32 3.55 6.58 9.11
CA ILE A 32 3.88 5.16 8.93
C ILE A 32 2.76 4.48 8.15
N VAL A 33 3.15 3.65 7.19
CA VAL A 33 2.26 2.81 6.40
C VAL A 33 2.73 1.37 6.42
N GLY A 34 1.79 0.46 6.14
CA GLY A 34 2.05 -0.96 6.17
C GLY A 34 0.84 -1.77 5.71
N GLU A 35 0.95 -3.07 5.88
CA GLU A 35 -0.13 -3.99 5.53
C GLU A 35 -1.17 -4.06 6.65
N TRP A 36 -2.45 -4.15 6.26
CA TRP A 36 -3.59 -4.30 7.17
C TRP A 36 -3.81 -3.13 8.13
N MET A 37 -3.31 -1.94 7.77
CA MET A 37 -3.45 -0.72 8.56
C MET A 37 -3.87 0.45 7.67
N TYR A 38 -4.28 1.54 8.31
CA TYR A 38 -4.35 2.84 7.65
C TYR A 38 -3.02 3.59 7.79
N PRO A 39 -2.78 4.66 7.00
CA PRO A 39 -1.62 5.53 7.20
C PRO A 39 -1.70 6.24 8.55
N HIS A 40 -0.84 5.85 9.49
CA HIS A 40 -0.79 6.46 10.82
C HIS A 40 0.07 7.73 10.81
N VAL A 41 -0.36 8.77 11.52
CA VAL A 41 0.40 10.02 11.69
C VAL A 41 0.71 10.22 13.17
N TYR A 42 1.99 10.26 13.53
CA TYR A 42 2.44 10.40 14.93
C TYR A 42 3.22 11.69 15.13
N GLN A 43 2.81 12.51 16.10
CA GLN A 43 3.55 13.69 16.50
C GLN A 43 4.35 13.45 17.78
N TYR A 44 5.59 13.94 17.82
CA TYR A 44 6.40 13.91 19.05
C TYR A 44 6.06 15.07 19.99
N ASN A 45 5.61 14.75 21.20
CA ASN A 45 5.20 15.75 22.19
C ASN A 45 6.31 16.20 23.16
N GLY A 46 7.57 15.82 22.91
CA GLY A 46 8.71 16.07 23.82
C GLY A 46 9.01 14.92 24.78
N LYS A 47 8.14 13.90 24.84
CA LYS A 47 8.37 12.68 25.64
C LYS A 47 8.15 11.42 24.82
N GLN A 48 7.04 11.35 24.10
CA GLN A 48 6.63 10.21 23.30
C GLN A 48 5.93 10.65 22.02
N PHE A 49 5.88 9.74 21.06
CA PHE A 49 5.02 9.89 19.88
C PHE A 49 3.56 9.62 20.27
N GLN A 50 2.67 10.50 19.83
CA GLN A 50 1.23 10.38 20.00
C GLN A 50 0.55 10.45 18.64
N GLU A 51 -0.35 9.50 18.40
CA GLU A 51 -1.12 9.46 17.17
C GLU A 51 -2.00 10.70 17.05
N GLN A 52 -2.00 11.32 15.87
CA GLN A 52 -2.83 12.44 15.51
C GLN A 52 -3.90 11.98 14.54
N LYS A 53 -5.06 12.64 14.61
CA LYS A 53 -6.08 12.43 13.58
C LYS A 53 -5.62 13.08 12.28
N SER A 54 -5.87 12.39 11.17
CA SER A 54 -5.44 12.80 9.84
C SER A 54 -6.54 12.69 8.79
N GLY A 55 -7.69 12.10 9.12
CA GLY A 55 -8.75 11.80 8.15
C GLY A 55 -8.49 10.55 7.30
N LEU A 56 -7.38 9.83 7.57
CA LEU A 56 -7.00 8.61 6.88
C LEU A 56 -7.43 7.33 7.61
N GLU A 57 -8.08 7.45 8.77
CA GLU A 57 -8.35 6.33 9.68
C GLU A 57 -9.34 5.28 9.13
N ASP A 58 -10.02 5.57 8.01
CA ASP A 58 -10.87 4.61 7.29
C ASP A 58 -10.22 4.01 6.03
N GLN A 59 -8.97 4.38 5.74
CA GLN A 59 -8.19 3.97 4.57
C GLN A 59 -7.31 2.76 4.88
N TYR A 60 -7.92 1.64 5.26
CA TYR A 60 -7.18 0.40 5.51
C TYR A 60 -6.71 -0.22 4.19
N GLY A 61 -5.40 -0.45 4.08
CA GLY A 61 -4.75 -0.87 2.85
C GLY A 61 -3.70 -1.95 3.05
N TRP A 62 -3.19 -2.45 1.93
CA TRP A 62 -1.92 -3.16 1.88
C TRP A 62 -0.84 -2.19 1.40
N TRP A 63 -0.66 -1.11 2.15
CA TRP A 63 0.23 -0.02 1.79
C TRP A 63 1.66 -0.52 1.69
N GLN A 64 2.38 0.01 0.70
CA GLN A 64 3.71 -0.46 0.31
C GLN A 64 4.78 0.62 0.49
N THR A 65 4.41 1.90 0.38
CA THR A 65 5.34 3.03 0.54
C THR A 65 4.57 4.33 0.74
N VAL A 66 5.25 5.34 1.32
CA VAL A 66 4.75 6.70 1.48
C VAL A 66 5.87 7.70 1.19
N VAL A 67 5.58 8.77 0.46
CA VAL A 67 6.48 9.91 0.25
C VAL A 67 5.68 11.20 0.47
N ALA A 68 6.29 12.18 1.13
CA ALA A 68 5.70 13.50 1.36
C ALA A 68 6.41 14.57 0.51
N ASP A 69 5.66 15.44 -0.17
CA ASP A 69 6.18 16.62 -0.89
C ASP A 69 5.04 17.65 -1.08
N ASP A 70 5.41 18.90 -1.35
CA ASP A 70 4.48 19.99 -1.67
C ASP A 70 4.17 19.95 -3.18
N LEU A 71 3.12 19.19 -3.55
CA LEU A 71 2.84 18.82 -4.94
C LEU A 71 2.07 19.91 -5.69
N ASP A 72 1.25 20.70 -5.00
CA ASP A 72 0.52 21.83 -5.59
C ASP A 72 1.11 23.21 -5.28
N LYS A 73 2.19 23.28 -4.49
CA LYS A 73 2.97 24.48 -4.14
C LYS A 73 2.21 25.45 -3.24
N ASP A 74 1.35 24.94 -2.37
CA ASP A 74 0.61 25.77 -1.42
C ASP A 74 1.33 25.92 -0.06
N GLY A 75 2.42 25.16 0.15
CA GLY A 75 3.28 25.22 1.32
C GLY A 75 2.95 24.20 2.41
N ASP A 76 1.92 23.38 2.25
CA ASP A 76 1.73 22.17 3.03
C ASP A 76 2.18 20.91 2.26
N LEU A 77 2.39 19.82 2.99
CA LEU A 77 2.90 18.57 2.39
C LEU A 77 1.75 17.61 2.15
N ASP A 78 1.65 17.18 0.89
CA ASP A 78 0.80 16.09 0.43
C ASP A 78 1.51 14.73 0.61
N LEU A 79 0.75 13.64 0.54
CA LEU A 79 1.28 12.28 0.63
C LEU A 79 0.99 11.48 -0.63
N VAL A 80 2.02 10.93 -1.27
CA VAL A 80 1.87 9.90 -2.30
C VAL A 80 1.98 8.54 -1.64
N LEU A 81 0.88 7.78 -1.67
CA LEU A 81 0.72 6.49 -1.00
C LEU A 81 0.67 5.36 -2.03
N GLY A 82 1.69 4.51 -2.02
CA GLY A 82 1.72 3.29 -2.83
C GLY A 82 1.01 2.14 -2.13
N ASN A 83 0.17 1.40 -2.85
CA ASN A 83 -0.61 0.27 -2.35
C ASN A 83 -0.44 -0.96 -3.27
N ILE A 84 -1.15 -2.06 -2.98
CA ILE A 84 -1.10 -3.29 -3.79
C ILE A 84 -1.67 -3.12 -5.21
N GLY A 85 -2.56 -2.14 -5.42
CA GLY A 85 -3.22 -1.85 -6.69
C GLY A 85 -4.57 -2.55 -6.85
N GLU A 86 -5.49 -1.93 -7.60
CA GLU A 86 -6.85 -2.43 -7.84
C GLU A 86 -6.91 -3.65 -8.77
N ASN A 87 -5.83 -3.92 -9.52
CA ASN A 87 -5.70 -5.11 -10.36
C ASN A 87 -5.34 -6.38 -9.56
N PHE A 88 -5.19 -6.27 -8.24
CA PHE A 88 -5.00 -7.43 -7.38
C PHE A 88 -6.24 -8.35 -7.39
N TYR A 89 -6.01 -9.65 -7.20
CA TYR A 89 -7.07 -10.68 -7.21
C TYR A 89 -8.20 -10.35 -6.21
N LEU A 90 -7.83 -9.85 -5.02
CA LEU A 90 -8.79 -9.43 -4.01
C LEU A 90 -9.10 -7.93 -4.15
N LYS A 91 -10.26 -7.63 -4.72
CA LYS A 91 -10.74 -6.27 -4.96
C LYS A 91 -11.40 -5.68 -3.72
N ALA A 92 -10.58 -5.28 -2.75
CA ALA A 92 -11.07 -4.68 -1.52
C ALA A 92 -11.64 -3.27 -1.77
N THR A 93 -12.87 -3.05 -1.30
CA THR A 93 -13.49 -1.72 -1.22
C THR A 93 -14.12 -1.52 0.16
N LYS A 94 -14.63 -0.32 0.43
CA LYS A 94 -15.37 -0.03 1.68
C LYS A 94 -16.65 -0.86 1.80
N GLU A 95 -17.33 -1.10 0.67
CA GLU A 95 -18.56 -1.90 0.57
C GLU A 95 -18.27 -3.40 0.54
N ALA A 96 -17.11 -3.79 0.01
CA ALA A 96 -16.67 -5.17 -0.11
C ALA A 96 -15.25 -5.35 0.44
N PRO A 97 -15.06 -5.27 1.78
CA PRO A 97 -13.74 -5.37 2.37
C PRO A 97 -13.17 -6.79 2.26
N VAL A 98 -11.85 -6.85 2.31
CA VAL A 98 -11.13 -8.10 2.58
C VAL A 98 -10.82 -8.13 4.06
N LYS A 99 -11.03 -9.27 4.70
CA LYS A 99 -10.85 -9.45 6.14
C LYS A 99 -9.91 -10.61 6.43
N LEU A 100 -9.21 -10.49 7.55
CA LEU A 100 -8.35 -11.51 8.10
C LEU A 100 -8.74 -11.72 9.58
N PHE A 101 -9.24 -12.91 9.89
CA PHE A 101 -9.54 -13.35 11.24
C PHE A 101 -8.35 -14.13 11.79
N ILE A 102 -7.82 -13.69 12.93
CA ILE A 102 -6.65 -14.28 13.58
C ILE A 102 -7.05 -14.80 14.95
N LYS A 103 -6.94 -16.12 15.13
CA LYS A 103 -7.30 -16.82 16.37
C LYS A 103 -6.70 -18.22 16.36
N ASP A 104 -6.48 -18.81 17.52
CA ASP A 104 -6.28 -20.26 17.66
C ASP A 104 -7.65 -20.96 17.65
N PHE A 105 -8.14 -21.38 16.48
CA PHE A 105 -9.50 -21.92 16.34
C PHE A 105 -9.63 -23.34 16.89
N ASP A 106 -8.60 -24.16 16.75
CA ASP A 106 -8.58 -25.54 17.23
C ASP A 106 -7.93 -25.72 18.62
N LYS A 107 -7.46 -24.63 19.24
CA LYS A 107 -6.87 -24.56 20.59
C LYS A 107 -5.58 -25.36 20.71
N ASN A 108 -4.76 -25.36 19.65
CA ASN A 108 -3.48 -26.07 19.62
C ASN A 108 -2.28 -25.20 20.05
N GLY A 109 -2.51 -23.92 20.38
CA GLY A 109 -1.50 -22.94 20.76
C GLY A 109 -0.93 -22.11 19.59
N THR A 110 -1.38 -22.35 18.35
CA THR A 110 -0.95 -21.66 17.14
C THR A 110 -2.05 -20.75 16.62
N LEU A 111 -1.70 -19.52 16.20
CA LEU A 111 -2.67 -18.61 15.60
C LEU A 111 -2.91 -18.94 14.11
N ASP A 112 -4.16 -19.30 13.82
CA ASP A 112 -4.69 -19.45 12.48
C ASP A 112 -5.03 -18.10 11.86
N LYS A 113 -4.97 -18.05 10.52
CA LYS A 113 -5.26 -16.87 9.70
C LYS A 113 -6.31 -17.22 8.66
N ILE A 114 -7.53 -16.75 8.85
CA ILE A 114 -8.64 -17.04 7.93
C ILE A 114 -8.96 -15.78 7.12
N PHE A 115 -8.71 -15.85 5.80
CA PHE A 115 -9.03 -14.78 4.87
C PHE A 115 -10.45 -14.89 4.37
N SER A 116 -11.11 -13.75 4.26
CA SER A 116 -12.40 -13.63 3.59
C SER A 116 -12.48 -12.42 2.70
N HIS A 117 -13.30 -12.52 1.66
CA HIS A 117 -13.75 -11.37 0.89
C HIS A 117 -15.27 -11.24 0.96
N THR A 118 -15.78 -10.02 0.92
CA THR A 118 -17.22 -9.81 0.91
C THR A 118 -17.76 -10.00 -0.51
N LEU A 119 -18.63 -11.00 -0.69
CA LEU A 119 -19.35 -11.28 -1.94
C LEU A 119 -20.85 -11.26 -1.65
N ASN A 120 -21.60 -10.40 -2.36
CA ASN A 120 -23.05 -10.23 -2.16
C ASN A 120 -23.45 -10.01 -0.68
N GLY A 121 -22.66 -9.19 0.04
CA GLY A 121 -22.88 -8.88 1.46
C GLY A 121 -22.52 -10.00 2.43
N LYS A 122 -21.87 -11.08 1.98
CA LYS A 122 -21.45 -12.21 2.82
C LYS A 122 -19.94 -12.36 2.82
N ASP A 123 -19.36 -12.67 3.97
CA ASP A 123 -17.93 -13.00 4.07
C ASP A 123 -17.71 -14.43 3.59
N MET A 124 -17.14 -14.57 2.39
CA MET A 124 -16.84 -15.85 1.78
C MET A 124 -15.35 -16.18 1.96
N PRO A 125 -14.98 -17.45 2.20
CA PRO A 125 -13.59 -17.85 2.32
C PRO A 125 -12.83 -17.60 1.01
N VAL A 126 -11.62 -17.04 1.12
CA VAL A 126 -10.73 -16.84 -0.04
C VAL A 126 -10.07 -18.14 -0.47
N PHE A 127 -9.61 -18.93 0.50
CA PHE A 127 -8.90 -20.19 0.26
C PHE A 127 -9.85 -21.35 -0.02
N LEU A 128 -9.35 -22.36 -0.72
CA LEU A 128 -10.15 -23.53 -1.06
C LEU A 128 -10.39 -24.40 0.18
N LYS A 129 -11.41 -25.25 0.10
CA LYS A 129 -11.72 -26.25 1.13
C LYS A 129 -10.47 -27.03 1.56
N LYS A 130 -9.64 -27.45 0.59
CA LYS A 130 -8.46 -28.25 0.87
C LYS A 130 -7.50 -27.50 1.79
N ASP A 131 -7.17 -26.26 1.46
CA ASP A 131 -6.23 -25.43 2.22
C ASP A 131 -6.72 -25.19 3.65
N ILE A 132 -7.99 -24.78 3.81
CA ILE A 132 -8.58 -24.51 5.12
C ILE A 132 -8.68 -25.78 5.98
N THR A 133 -8.99 -26.93 5.37
CA THR A 133 -9.11 -28.19 6.13
C THR A 133 -7.79 -28.90 6.37
N GLU A 134 -6.73 -28.57 5.63
CA GLU A 134 -5.36 -28.97 5.96
C GLU A 134 -4.87 -28.21 7.19
N GLN A 135 -5.19 -26.92 7.27
CA GLN A 135 -4.91 -26.10 8.46
C GLN A 135 -5.78 -26.49 9.66
N LEU A 136 -7.08 -26.71 9.45
CA LEU A 136 -8.07 -27.02 10.50
C LEU A 136 -8.80 -28.34 10.20
N PRO A 137 -8.22 -29.49 10.59
CA PRO A 137 -8.74 -30.81 10.21
C PRO A 137 -10.16 -31.12 10.69
N TYR A 138 -10.62 -30.50 11.79
CA TYR A 138 -11.97 -30.74 12.32
C TYR A 138 -13.06 -30.33 11.33
N LEU A 139 -12.80 -29.33 10.48
CA LEU A 139 -13.72 -28.87 9.44
C LEU A 139 -13.97 -29.90 8.33
N LYS A 140 -13.13 -30.95 8.20
CA LYS A 140 -13.31 -32.00 7.18
C LYS A 140 -14.64 -32.73 7.33
N LYS A 141 -15.02 -33.06 8.57
CA LYS A 141 -16.25 -33.82 8.86
C LYS A 141 -17.51 -33.01 8.57
N GLU A 142 -17.45 -31.69 8.72
CA GLU A 142 -18.58 -30.78 8.54
C GLU A 142 -18.73 -30.26 7.09
N ASN A 143 -17.74 -30.53 6.23
CA ASN A 143 -17.65 -30.01 4.87
C ASN A 143 -17.28 -31.13 3.88
N LEU A 144 -18.07 -32.20 3.82
CA LEU A 144 -17.74 -33.39 3.04
C LEU A 144 -17.58 -33.11 1.53
N LYS A 145 -18.50 -32.35 0.91
CA LYS A 145 -18.43 -32.01 -0.52
C LYS A 145 -17.85 -30.61 -0.73
N HIS A 146 -17.15 -30.41 -1.86
CA HIS A 146 -16.62 -29.10 -2.24
C HIS A 146 -17.73 -28.08 -2.49
N GLN A 147 -18.85 -28.52 -3.06
CA GLN A 147 -20.02 -27.66 -3.31
C GLN A 147 -20.62 -27.12 -2.01
N ASP A 148 -20.65 -27.92 -0.95
CA ASP A 148 -21.18 -27.49 0.35
C ASP A 148 -20.27 -26.40 0.95
N PHE A 149 -18.95 -26.58 0.85
CA PHE A 149 -17.98 -25.59 1.33
C PHE A 149 -18.05 -24.27 0.56
N ALA A 150 -18.16 -24.33 -0.78
CA ALA A 150 -18.17 -23.14 -1.64
C ALA A 150 -19.33 -22.17 -1.34
N ASN A 151 -20.41 -22.67 -0.74
CA ASN A 151 -21.57 -21.87 -0.38
C ASN A 151 -21.60 -21.44 1.09
N LYS A 152 -20.63 -21.86 1.92
CA LYS A 152 -20.58 -21.49 3.33
C LYS A 152 -19.84 -20.19 3.55
N THR A 153 -20.42 -19.31 4.35
CA THR A 153 -19.76 -18.10 4.83
C THR A 153 -18.75 -18.42 5.94
N ILE A 154 -17.85 -17.49 6.25
CA ILE A 154 -16.95 -17.61 7.40
C ILE A 154 -17.72 -17.85 8.70
N GLN A 155 -18.85 -17.15 8.90
CA GLN A 155 -19.70 -17.32 10.08
C GLN A 155 -20.30 -18.73 10.18
N GLN A 156 -20.57 -19.38 9.04
CA GLN A 156 -21.07 -20.76 9.00
C GLN A 156 -19.95 -21.80 9.18
N LEU A 157 -18.72 -21.48 8.76
CA LEU A 157 -17.55 -22.34 8.99
C LEU A 157 -17.04 -22.28 10.44
N PHE A 158 -17.20 -21.13 11.09
CA PHE A 158 -16.69 -20.86 12.44
C PHE A 158 -17.79 -20.35 13.38
N PRO A 159 -18.88 -21.12 13.58
CA PRO A 159 -20.01 -20.68 14.39
C PRO A 159 -19.57 -20.41 15.83
N ASN A 160 -19.92 -19.23 16.36
CA ASN A 160 -19.59 -18.77 17.72
C ASN A 160 -18.08 -18.68 18.04
N GLN A 161 -17.20 -18.70 17.04
CA GLN A 161 -15.75 -18.67 17.25
C GLN A 161 -15.08 -17.36 16.81
N LEU A 162 -15.83 -16.42 16.24
CA LEU A 162 -15.29 -15.22 15.62
C LEU A 162 -15.28 -13.98 16.52
N ALA A 163 -16.07 -13.97 17.60
CA ALA A 163 -16.29 -12.77 18.41
C ALA A 163 -15.04 -12.28 19.17
N ASP A 164 -14.15 -13.21 19.51
CA ASP A 164 -12.87 -13.01 20.19
C ASP A 164 -11.66 -13.14 19.25
N ALA A 165 -11.89 -13.30 17.94
CA ALA A 165 -10.81 -13.29 16.96
C ALA A 165 -10.32 -11.86 16.74
N GLN A 166 -9.00 -11.69 16.60
CA GLN A 166 -8.46 -10.43 16.12
C GLN A 166 -8.87 -10.27 14.66
N LEU A 167 -9.51 -9.15 14.35
CA LEU A 167 -9.98 -8.82 13.00
C LEU A 167 -9.10 -7.74 12.41
N LEU A 168 -8.48 -8.05 11.27
CA LEU A 168 -7.86 -7.08 10.39
C LEU A 168 -8.70 -6.94 9.12
N GLN A 169 -8.69 -5.77 8.50
CA GLN A 169 -9.43 -5.52 7.26
C GLN A 169 -8.65 -4.63 6.31
N VAL A 170 -8.99 -4.73 5.03
CA VAL A 170 -8.59 -3.81 3.97
C VAL A 170 -9.85 -3.33 3.26
N THR A 171 -9.95 -2.01 3.12
CA THR A 171 -11.08 -1.28 2.54
C THR A 171 -10.67 -0.46 1.32
N ASN A 172 -9.37 -0.33 1.07
CA ASN A 172 -8.82 0.40 -0.07
C ASN A 172 -7.57 -0.33 -0.61
N ALA A 173 -7.62 -0.79 -1.86
CA ALA A 173 -6.48 -1.38 -2.56
C ALA A 173 -5.75 -0.40 -3.48
N ALA A 174 -6.30 0.81 -3.70
CA ALA A 174 -5.77 1.78 -4.64
C ALA A 174 -4.51 2.45 -4.09
N SER A 175 -3.56 2.72 -4.98
CA SER A 175 -2.51 3.71 -4.74
C SER A 175 -3.12 5.11 -4.89
N VAL A 176 -2.85 6.00 -3.95
CA VAL A 176 -3.57 7.28 -3.83
C VAL A 176 -2.64 8.45 -3.59
N LEU A 177 -3.15 9.63 -3.91
CA LEU A 177 -2.68 10.90 -3.41
C LEU A 177 -3.55 11.30 -2.22
N ALA A 178 -2.93 11.52 -1.07
CA ALA A 178 -3.56 12.15 0.09
C ALA A 178 -3.24 13.65 0.02
N ILE A 179 -4.24 14.44 -0.39
CA ILE A 179 -4.14 15.88 -0.53
C ILE A 179 -4.39 16.53 0.83
N ASN A 180 -3.47 17.35 1.29
CA ASN A 180 -3.63 18.08 2.53
C ASN A 180 -4.64 19.21 2.30
N ASN A 181 -5.70 19.29 3.13
CA ASN A 181 -6.70 20.35 3.01
C ASN A 181 -6.55 21.40 4.12
N GLN A 182 -5.37 21.44 4.74
CA GLN A 182 -5.09 22.19 5.96
C GLN A 182 -5.96 21.68 7.12
N LYS A 183 -5.73 22.18 8.35
CA LYS A 183 -6.44 21.75 9.58
C LYS A 183 -6.32 20.25 9.92
N GLN A 184 -5.18 19.63 9.65
CA GLN A 184 -4.90 18.24 10.07
C GLN A 184 -5.81 17.20 9.38
N SER A 185 -6.18 17.41 8.12
CA SER A 185 -7.04 16.47 7.38
C SER A 185 -6.61 16.29 5.93
N PHE A 186 -6.44 15.02 5.54
CA PHE A 186 -6.21 14.61 4.16
C PHE A 186 -7.51 14.27 3.45
N SER A 187 -7.56 14.56 2.16
CA SER A 187 -8.57 14.08 1.23
C SER A 187 -7.90 13.10 0.27
N ILE A 188 -8.58 12.01 -0.06
CA ILE A 188 -8.02 10.95 -0.89
C ILE A 188 -8.44 11.13 -2.34
N GLN A 189 -7.46 11.11 -3.23
CA GLN A 189 -7.64 11.04 -4.67
C GLN A 189 -6.90 9.80 -5.22
N ALA A 190 -7.63 8.91 -5.89
CA ALA A 190 -6.99 7.76 -6.54
C ALA A 190 -6.00 8.22 -7.63
N LEU A 191 -4.83 7.59 -7.67
CA LEU A 191 -3.88 7.81 -8.77
C LEU A 191 -4.42 7.16 -10.06
N PRO A 192 -3.98 7.63 -11.25
CA PRO A 192 -4.45 7.12 -12.54
C PRO A 192 -4.39 5.59 -12.66
N TYR A 193 -5.28 5.01 -13.47
CA TYR A 193 -5.46 3.55 -13.57
C TYR A 193 -4.16 2.78 -13.87
N GLN A 194 -3.20 3.38 -14.57
CA GLN A 194 -1.90 2.78 -14.87
C GLN A 194 -1.12 2.39 -13.60
N LEU A 195 -1.32 3.13 -12.51
CA LEU A 195 -0.70 2.87 -11.21
C LEU A 195 -1.48 1.85 -10.38
N GLN A 196 -2.67 1.44 -10.84
CA GLN A 196 -3.50 0.43 -10.20
C GLN A 196 -3.30 -0.96 -10.83
N LEU A 197 -2.58 -1.05 -11.96
CA LEU A 197 -2.30 -2.31 -12.67
C LEU A 197 -1.37 -3.24 -11.90
N SER A 198 -0.63 -2.72 -10.92
CA SER A 198 0.30 -3.46 -10.08
C SER A 198 0.50 -2.75 -8.75
N SER A 199 1.34 -3.31 -7.89
CA SER A 199 1.76 -2.65 -6.65
C SER A 199 2.70 -1.49 -6.94
N VAL A 200 2.55 -0.42 -6.18
CA VAL A 200 3.48 0.72 -6.17
C VAL A 200 4.32 0.61 -4.90
N ASN A 201 5.57 0.16 -5.04
CA ASN A 201 6.47 -0.05 -3.90
C ASN A 201 7.53 1.05 -3.78
N ALA A 202 7.76 1.82 -4.85
CA ALA A 202 8.78 2.86 -4.88
C ALA A 202 8.25 4.12 -5.57
N ILE A 203 8.56 5.26 -4.97
CA ILE A 203 8.14 6.58 -5.43
C ILE A 203 9.35 7.51 -5.37
N ALA A 204 9.52 8.34 -6.40
CA ALA A 204 10.42 9.49 -6.40
C ALA A 204 9.69 10.71 -6.93
N ILE A 205 9.86 11.85 -6.27
CA ILE A 205 9.23 13.12 -6.63
C ILE A 205 10.32 14.12 -6.97
N ASP A 206 10.21 14.74 -8.14
CA ASP A 206 11.12 15.79 -8.59
C ASP A 206 10.51 16.51 -9.80
N ASP A 207 11.08 17.62 -10.25
CA ASP A 207 10.79 18.20 -11.56
C ASP A 207 11.57 17.43 -12.63
N PHE A 208 10.94 16.43 -13.26
CA PHE A 208 11.59 15.54 -14.23
C PHE A 208 11.65 16.17 -15.62
N ASN A 209 10.69 17.03 -15.97
CA ASN A 209 10.61 17.68 -17.27
C ASN A 209 11.16 19.12 -17.30
N GLY A 210 11.45 19.72 -16.14
CA GLY A 210 11.99 21.09 -16.02
C GLY A 210 10.95 22.19 -16.15
N ASP A 211 9.64 21.89 -16.04
CA ASP A 211 8.56 22.88 -16.15
C ASP A 211 8.24 23.59 -14.83
N GLY A 212 8.98 23.25 -13.77
CA GLY A 212 8.86 23.80 -12.44
C GLY A 212 7.82 23.09 -11.58
N ASN A 213 6.95 22.23 -12.11
CA ASN A 213 5.99 21.45 -11.32
C ASN A 213 6.62 20.15 -10.81
N LYS A 214 6.07 19.63 -9.72
CA LYS A 214 6.47 18.32 -9.20
C LYS A 214 5.89 17.24 -10.08
N ASP A 215 6.76 16.37 -10.56
CA ASP A 215 6.44 15.15 -11.28
C ASP A 215 6.69 13.95 -10.34
N ILE A 216 5.98 12.85 -10.59
CA ILE A 216 6.09 11.64 -9.76
C ILE A 216 6.54 10.48 -10.64
N VAL A 217 7.63 9.81 -10.26
CA VAL A 217 7.99 8.51 -10.81
C VAL A 217 7.59 7.43 -9.81
N THR A 218 6.87 6.42 -10.29
CA THR A 218 6.47 5.26 -9.50
C THR A 218 6.96 3.98 -10.16
N ALA A 219 7.28 2.99 -9.35
CA ALA A 219 7.54 1.63 -9.80
C ALA A 219 7.22 0.61 -8.69
N GLY A 220 7.16 -0.66 -9.04
CA GLY A 220 6.87 -1.71 -8.08
C GLY A 220 6.86 -3.07 -8.73
N ASN A 221 5.71 -3.74 -8.71
CA ASN A 221 5.50 -5.16 -8.97
C ASN A 221 5.80 -6.07 -7.77
N PHE A 222 4.98 -7.11 -7.68
CA PHE A 222 5.11 -8.17 -6.71
C PHE A 222 4.71 -9.50 -7.34
N VAL A 223 5.67 -10.42 -7.45
CA VAL A 223 5.43 -11.72 -8.12
C VAL A 223 5.48 -12.89 -7.15
N ASP A 224 5.88 -12.64 -5.90
CA ASP A 224 6.08 -13.65 -4.86
C ASP A 224 4.76 -13.96 -4.12
N LEU A 225 3.70 -14.22 -4.90
CA LEU A 225 2.35 -14.52 -4.43
C LEU A 225 2.01 -16.01 -4.63
N LEU A 226 1.06 -16.52 -3.84
CA LEU A 226 0.49 -17.85 -4.09
C LEU A 226 -0.11 -17.90 -5.50
N PRO A 227 -0.05 -19.04 -6.21
CA PRO A 227 -0.56 -19.16 -7.57
C PRO A 227 -2.01 -18.67 -7.74
N GLN A 228 -2.85 -18.85 -6.72
CA GLN A 228 -4.25 -18.38 -6.73
C GLN A 228 -4.42 -16.86 -6.83
N PHE A 229 -3.43 -16.09 -6.36
CA PHE A 229 -3.48 -14.63 -6.34
C PHE A 229 -2.87 -14.01 -7.60
N CYS A 230 -2.26 -14.83 -8.45
CA CYS A 230 -1.51 -14.41 -9.63
C CYS A 230 -0.33 -13.47 -9.29
N SER A 231 0.58 -13.30 -10.24
CA SER A 231 1.61 -12.26 -10.14
C SER A 231 1.00 -10.89 -10.45
N ILE A 232 1.41 -9.85 -9.71
CA ILE A 232 1.13 -8.46 -10.07
C ILE A 232 2.38 -7.85 -10.68
N ASP A 233 2.52 -8.01 -11.99
CA ASP A 233 3.68 -7.60 -12.81
C ASP A 233 3.30 -6.58 -13.90
N GLY A 234 2.13 -5.94 -13.76
CA GLY A 234 1.57 -5.02 -14.74
C GLY A 234 2.21 -3.62 -14.78
N SER A 235 3.20 -3.33 -13.93
CA SER A 235 3.90 -2.03 -13.91
C SER A 235 5.20 -2.12 -14.70
N TYR A 236 5.40 -1.17 -15.60
CA TYR A 236 6.67 -0.96 -16.31
C TYR A 236 7.44 0.26 -15.78
N GLY A 237 7.07 0.74 -14.59
CA GLY A 237 7.40 2.07 -14.11
C GLY A 237 6.54 3.14 -14.80
N ASN A 238 6.13 4.16 -14.05
CA ASN A 238 5.29 5.25 -14.55
C ASN A 238 5.95 6.59 -14.22
N LEU A 239 5.92 7.53 -15.18
CA LEU A 239 6.21 8.94 -14.95
C LEU A 239 4.91 9.72 -15.06
N LEU A 240 4.56 10.47 -14.02
CA LEU A 240 3.39 11.30 -13.92
C LEU A 240 3.86 12.75 -13.97
N LEU A 241 3.49 13.45 -15.04
CA LEU A 241 3.82 14.85 -15.23
C LEU A 241 2.82 15.73 -14.48
N GLY A 242 3.31 16.56 -13.57
CA GLY A 242 2.52 17.52 -12.82
C GLY A 242 1.93 18.61 -13.71
N ARG A 243 0.67 18.96 -13.47
CA ARG A 243 -0.05 20.06 -14.14
C ARG A 243 -0.45 21.16 -13.16
N GLY A 244 0.08 21.11 -11.94
CA GLY A 244 -0.32 21.95 -10.81
C GLY A 244 -1.65 21.51 -10.21
N LYS A 245 -1.98 22.03 -9.01
CA LYS A 245 -3.24 21.74 -8.30
C LYS A 245 -3.50 20.24 -8.14
N ASN A 246 -2.47 19.46 -7.83
CA ASN A 246 -2.57 18.02 -7.63
C ASN A 246 -3.13 17.23 -8.83
N GLN A 247 -2.96 17.77 -10.04
CA GLN A 247 -3.30 17.11 -11.30
C GLN A 247 -2.06 16.54 -11.98
N PHE A 248 -2.20 15.32 -12.50
CA PHE A 248 -1.10 14.57 -13.11
C PHE A 248 -1.52 13.94 -14.43
N VAL A 249 -0.60 13.90 -15.39
CA VAL A 249 -0.76 13.19 -16.67
C VAL A 249 0.31 12.12 -16.80
N VAL A 250 -0.10 10.87 -17.00
CA VAL A 250 0.83 9.75 -17.19
C VAL A 250 1.55 9.89 -18.54
N SER A 251 2.88 9.92 -18.50
CA SER A 251 3.75 9.91 -19.68
C SER A 251 3.88 8.49 -20.25
N THR A 252 3.97 8.37 -21.57
CA THR A 252 4.18 7.07 -22.21
C THR A 252 5.63 6.62 -22.08
N PRO A 253 5.92 5.30 -22.11
CA PRO A 253 7.30 4.79 -22.10
C PRO A 253 8.20 5.39 -23.19
N GLN A 254 7.64 5.70 -24.36
CA GLN A 254 8.37 6.31 -25.47
C GLN A 254 8.84 7.73 -25.15
N VAL A 255 8.09 8.46 -24.32
CA VAL A 255 8.42 9.84 -23.91
C VAL A 255 9.26 9.85 -22.63
N SER A 256 8.91 9.03 -21.64
CA SER A 256 9.61 8.97 -20.36
C SER A 256 10.95 8.23 -20.44
N GLY A 257 11.11 7.31 -21.39
CA GLY A 257 12.22 6.37 -21.43
C GLY A 257 12.17 5.30 -20.33
N ILE A 258 11.11 5.26 -19.51
CA ILE A 258 10.95 4.30 -18.43
C ILE A 258 10.21 3.07 -18.98
N SER A 259 10.90 1.93 -18.95
CA SER A 259 10.33 0.62 -19.26
C SER A 259 11.08 -0.44 -18.46
N ILE A 260 10.61 -0.69 -17.24
CA ILE A 260 11.26 -1.53 -16.25
C ILE A 260 10.40 -2.75 -15.99
N ASN A 261 10.89 -3.92 -16.37
CA ASN A 261 10.30 -5.19 -15.96
C ASN A 261 11.05 -5.71 -14.73
N GLY A 262 10.35 -5.96 -13.63
CA GLY A 262 10.94 -6.46 -12.40
C GLY A 262 10.25 -5.93 -11.14
N GLN A 263 10.64 -6.45 -9.98
CA GLN A 263 10.15 -6.03 -8.67
C GLN A 263 11.00 -4.88 -8.13
N ILE A 264 10.58 -3.64 -8.37
CA ILE A 264 11.26 -2.46 -7.83
C ILE A 264 10.88 -2.27 -6.36
N ARG A 265 11.86 -2.04 -5.50
CA ARG A 265 11.66 -1.83 -4.05
C ARG A 265 11.96 -0.41 -3.59
N GLN A 266 12.80 0.30 -4.32
CA GLN A 266 13.14 1.68 -3.97
C GLN A 266 13.64 2.44 -5.20
N ILE A 267 13.40 3.75 -5.23
CA ILE A 267 14.01 4.68 -6.17
C ILE A 267 14.81 5.67 -5.33
N LEU A 268 16.10 5.78 -5.60
CA LEU A 268 17.02 6.64 -4.85
C LEU A 268 17.68 7.66 -5.77
N PRO A 269 17.67 8.96 -5.43
CA PRO A 269 18.47 9.93 -6.15
C PRO A 269 19.96 9.66 -5.92
N ILE A 270 20.75 9.77 -6.99
CA ILE A 270 22.21 9.59 -6.95
C ILE A 270 22.90 10.51 -7.95
N THR A 271 24.05 11.04 -7.57
CA THR A 271 24.92 11.83 -8.46
C THR A 271 26.15 11.01 -8.84
N ILE A 272 26.31 10.73 -10.14
CA ILE A 272 27.47 10.01 -10.69
C ILE A 272 28.20 10.95 -11.65
N GLN A 273 29.48 11.23 -11.39
CA GLN A 273 30.29 12.11 -12.24
C GLN A 273 29.60 13.47 -12.52
N GLN A 274 29.05 14.10 -11.47
CA GLN A 274 28.29 15.37 -11.55
C GLN A 274 26.97 15.31 -12.33
N LYS A 275 26.50 14.11 -12.72
CA LYS A 275 25.19 13.92 -13.34
C LYS A 275 24.21 13.37 -12.32
N ASN A 276 23.14 14.11 -12.09
CA ASN A 276 22.03 13.67 -11.25
C ASN A 276 21.21 12.61 -12.01
N GLY A 277 20.87 11.54 -11.30
CA GLY A 277 20.01 10.49 -11.80
C GLY A 277 19.37 9.73 -10.64
N TYR A 278 18.77 8.59 -10.97
CA TYR A 278 18.00 7.77 -10.04
C TYR A 278 18.39 6.31 -10.21
N LEU A 279 18.57 5.67 -9.08
CA LEU A 279 18.83 4.25 -8.98
C LEU A 279 17.54 3.53 -8.59
N PHE A 280 17.09 2.63 -9.44
CA PHE A 280 15.94 1.77 -9.20
C PHE A 280 16.46 0.44 -8.66
N LEU A 281 16.21 0.20 -7.37
CA LEU A 281 16.64 -1.02 -6.69
C LEU A 281 15.64 -2.15 -6.96
N GLN A 282 16.15 -3.28 -7.45
CA GLN A 282 15.36 -4.43 -7.85
C GLN A 282 15.56 -5.60 -6.88
N ASN A 283 14.48 -6.29 -6.55
CA ASN A 283 14.57 -7.53 -5.78
C ASN A 283 15.35 -8.60 -6.58
N ASN A 284 16.42 -9.15 -6.00
CA ASN A 284 17.26 -10.20 -6.61
C ASN A 284 17.81 -9.88 -8.01
N GLN A 285 17.97 -8.61 -8.37
CA GLN A 285 18.50 -8.18 -9.67
C GLN A 285 19.43 -6.97 -9.52
N VAL A 286 20.21 -6.67 -10.55
CA VAL A 286 21.07 -5.48 -10.56
C VAL A 286 20.24 -4.19 -10.58
N PRO A 287 20.64 -3.13 -9.87
CA PRO A 287 19.96 -1.85 -9.95
C PRO A 287 20.00 -1.24 -11.36
N LEU A 288 18.95 -0.50 -11.73
CA LEU A 288 18.91 0.26 -12.99
C LEU A 288 19.17 1.74 -12.72
N TYR A 289 19.97 2.39 -13.56
CA TYR A 289 20.28 3.81 -13.45
C TYR A 289 19.64 4.60 -14.58
N PHE A 290 18.86 5.62 -14.22
CA PHE A 290 18.21 6.54 -15.16
C PHE A 290 18.66 7.97 -14.89
N THR A 291 18.85 8.75 -15.96
CA THR A 291 19.16 10.18 -15.88
C THR A 291 18.02 11.01 -16.43
N LYS A 292 17.79 12.19 -15.84
CA LYS A 292 16.91 13.18 -16.45
C LYS A 292 17.51 13.62 -17.79
N THR A 293 16.73 13.54 -18.86
CA THR A 293 17.13 14.06 -20.16
C THR A 293 16.14 15.14 -20.55
N ILE A 294 16.54 16.40 -20.42
CA ILE A 294 15.69 17.53 -20.84
C ILE A 294 15.65 17.48 -22.37
N ALA A 295 14.46 17.29 -22.93
CA ALA A 295 14.25 17.31 -24.37
C ALA A 295 14.71 18.67 -24.92
N GLY A 296 15.82 18.70 -25.68
CA GLY A 296 16.34 19.92 -26.30
C GLY A 296 17.85 20.14 -26.27
N LYS A 297 18.64 19.31 -25.57
CA LYS A 297 20.11 19.33 -25.72
C LYS A 297 20.60 18.02 -26.33
N LYS A 298 20.77 18.05 -27.66
CA LYS A 298 21.71 17.16 -28.37
C LYS A 298 23.13 17.61 -28.07
#